data_AF-A0A161VZE6-F1
#
_entry.id   AF-A0A161VZE6-F1
#
_cell.length_a   1.000
_cell.length_b   1.000
_cell.length_c   1.000
_cell.angle_alpha   90.00
_cell.angle_beta   90.00
_cell.angle_gamma   90.00
#
_symmetry.space_group_name_H-M   'P 1'
#
loop_
_entity.id
_entity.type
_entity.pdbx_description
1 polymer ?
#
loop_
_entity_poly.entity_id
_entity_poly.type
_entity_poly.pdbx_seq_one_letter_code
_entity_poly.pdbx_strand_id
1 'polypeptide(L)'
;METRKTKLGADHPSTLTSIANLASTYRNQGRWEEAEKLEVQVIETSKTKLGADHPSTLTSMANLASTYRNQGRWEEAEKLDVQVIETSKTKLGADHPDTLTSMANLASTYRNQG
;
A
#
# COMPACT_ATOMS: atom_id res chain seq x y z
N MET A 1 -6.48 -17.52 8.28
CA MET A 1 -6.38 -16.11 8.71
C MET A 1 -6.73 -15.97 10.19
N GLU A 2 -7.95 -16.34 10.56
CA GLU A 2 -8.45 -16.22 11.94
C GLU A 2 -7.55 -16.89 12.98
N THR A 3 -7.02 -18.07 12.68
CA THR A 3 -6.11 -18.81 13.59
C THR A 3 -4.78 -18.12 13.88
N ARG A 4 -4.28 -17.24 13.00
CA ARG A 4 -3.07 -16.44 13.27
C ARG A 4 -3.41 -15.17 14.03
N LYS A 5 -4.52 -14.52 13.69
CA LYS A 5 -5.03 -13.32 14.38
C LYS A 5 -5.31 -13.60 15.86
N THR A 6 -5.81 -14.80 16.20
CA THR A 6 -6.06 -15.22 17.59
C THR A 6 -4.81 -15.62 18.36
N LYS A 7 -3.77 -16.14 17.68
CA LYS A 7 -2.53 -16.62 18.34
C LYS A 7 -1.43 -15.57 18.48
N LEU A 8 -1.27 -14.72 17.47
CA LEU A 8 -0.18 -13.73 17.40
C LEU A 8 -0.67 -12.29 17.59
N GLY A 9 -1.99 -12.06 17.52
CA GLY A 9 -2.58 -10.74 17.47
C GLY A 9 -2.68 -10.20 16.03
N ALA A 10 -3.56 -9.22 15.84
CA ALA A 10 -3.77 -8.55 14.56
C ALA A 10 -2.53 -7.76 14.09
N ASP A 11 -1.72 -7.31 15.04
CA ASP A 11 -0.59 -6.41 14.79
C ASP A 11 0.74 -7.13 14.54
N HIS A 12 0.77 -8.45 14.65
CA HIS A 12 2.01 -9.19 14.46
C HIS A 12 2.48 -9.11 13.01
N PRO A 13 3.78 -8.93 12.71
CA PRO A 13 4.28 -8.77 11.34
C PRO A 13 3.83 -9.89 10.38
N SER A 14 3.85 -11.15 10.83
CA SER A 14 3.36 -12.27 10.02
C SER A 14 1.84 -12.26 9.79
N THR A 15 1.07 -11.67 10.69
CA THR A 15 -0.37 -11.41 10.50
C THR A 15 -0.57 -10.31 9.46
N LEU A 16 0.18 -9.20 9.55
CA LEU A 16 0.12 -8.11 8.56
C LEU A 16 0.50 -8.57 7.15
N THR A 17 1.57 -9.35 7.00
CA THR A 17 1.92 -9.96 5.71
C THR A 17 0.80 -10.85 5.19
N SER A 18 0.16 -11.63 6.08
CA SER A 18 -0.99 -12.44 5.68
C SER A 18 -2.14 -11.54 5.19
N ILE A 19 -2.38 -10.38 5.82
CA ILE A 19 -3.49 -9.48 5.48
C ILE A 19 -3.22 -8.82 4.13
N ALA A 20 -1.99 -8.37 3.90
CA ALA A 20 -1.58 -7.84 2.60
C ALA A 20 -1.74 -8.87 1.47
N ASN A 21 -1.38 -10.14 1.71
CA ASN A 21 -1.57 -11.21 0.73
C ASN A 21 -3.06 -11.48 0.46
N LEU A 22 -3.92 -11.37 1.47
CA LEU A 22 -5.36 -11.50 1.29
C LEU A 22 -5.93 -10.33 0.47
N ALA A 23 -5.48 -9.10 0.73
CA ALA A 23 -5.86 -7.94 -0.06
C ALA A 23 -5.45 -8.10 -1.54
N SER A 24 -4.22 -8.57 -1.81
CA SER A 24 -3.76 -8.91 -3.17
C SER A 24 -4.65 -9.97 -3.82
N THR A 25 -5.07 -10.99 -3.07
CA THR A 25 -5.99 -12.01 -3.59
C THR A 25 -7.35 -11.41 -3.96
N TYR A 26 -7.90 -10.51 -3.14
CA TYR A 26 -9.14 -9.81 -3.44
C TYR A 26 -9.03 -8.89 -4.65
N ARG A 27 -7.91 -8.17 -4.80
CA ARG A 27 -7.61 -7.40 -6.02
C ARG A 27 -7.66 -8.26 -7.27
N ASN A 28 -7.00 -9.42 -7.24
CA ASN A 28 -7.00 -10.34 -8.39
C ASN A 28 -8.38 -10.91 -8.71
N GLN A 29 -9.31 -10.88 -7.75
CA GLN A 29 -10.72 -11.27 -7.93
C GLN A 29 -11.62 -10.10 -8.34
N GLY A 30 -11.10 -8.88 -8.50
CA GLY A 30 -11.89 -7.67 -8.74
C GLY A 30 -12.66 -7.17 -7.51
N ARG A 31 -12.35 -7.69 -6.32
CA ARG A 31 -13.00 -7.33 -5.04
C ARG A 31 -12.28 -6.14 -4.40
N TRP A 32 -12.41 -4.99 -5.06
CA TRP A 32 -11.62 -3.79 -4.74
C TRP A 32 -11.94 -3.19 -3.38
N GLU A 33 -13.22 -3.19 -2.96
CA GLU A 33 -13.62 -2.64 -1.66
C GLU A 33 -13.09 -3.45 -0.49
N GLU A 34 -13.09 -4.79 -0.60
CA GLU A 34 -12.54 -5.64 0.44
C GLU A 34 -11.02 -5.57 0.49
N ALA A 35 -10.36 -5.44 -0.67
CA ALA A 35 -8.93 -5.19 -0.71
C ALA A 35 -8.56 -3.87 -0.01
N GLU A 36 -9.26 -2.77 -0.33
CA GLU A 36 -9.06 -1.46 0.28
C GLU A 36 -9.16 -1.52 1.80
N LYS A 37 -10.23 -2.14 2.35
CA LYS A 37 -10.41 -2.27 3.80
C LYS A 37 -9.22 -2.95 4.48
N LEU A 38 -8.69 -4.00 3.87
CA LEU A 38 -7.53 -4.73 4.39
C LEU A 38 -6.24 -3.92 4.26
N GLU A 39 -6.03 -3.22 3.14
CA GLU A 39 -4.86 -2.38 2.90
C GLU A 39 -4.82 -1.19 3.88
N VAL A 40 -5.94 -0.50 4.09
CA VAL A 40 -6.06 0.57 5.10
C VAL A 40 -5.70 0.06 6.49
N GLN A 41 -6.25 -1.10 6.88
CA GLN A 41 -5.93 -1.71 8.17
C GLN A 41 -4.42 -1.99 8.30
N VAL A 42 -3.78 -2.53 7.26
CA VAL A 42 -2.33 -2.81 7.27
C VAL A 42 -1.53 -1.52 7.40
N ILE A 43 -1.90 -0.47 6.67
CA ILE A 43 -1.21 0.83 6.69
C ILE A 43 -1.30 1.47 8.08
N GLU A 44 -2.47 1.48 8.70
CA GLU A 44 -2.65 2.07 10.03
C GLU A 44 -1.79 1.34 11.06
N THR A 45 -1.86 0.00 11.09
CA THR A 45 -1.06 -0.79 12.01
C THR A 45 0.44 -0.64 11.74
N SER A 46 0.88 -0.66 10.48
CA SER A 46 2.29 -0.53 10.14
C SER A 46 2.83 0.87 10.45
N LYS A 47 2.04 1.94 10.23
CA LYS A 47 2.38 3.31 10.66
C LYS A 47 2.61 3.38 12.16
N THR A 48 1.73 2.78 12.96
CA THR A 48 1.85 2.78 14.43
C THR A 48 3.03 1.96 14.94
N LYS A 49 3.33 0.81 14.32
CA LYS A 49 4.35 -0.13 14.84
C LYS A 49 5.75 0.08 14.27
N LEU A 50 5.84 0.43 12.99
CA LEU A 50 7.09 0.49 12.24
C LEU A 50 7.47 1.91 11.85
N GLY A 51 6.50 2.83 11.82
CA GLY A 51 6.66 4.19 11.33
C GLY A 51 6.09 4.37 9.92
N ALA A 52 5.79 5.64 9.59
CA ALA A 52 5.22 6.01 8.29
C ALA A 52 6.21 5.86 7.14
N ASP A 53 7.51 5.92 7.43
CA ASP A 53 8.61 5.82 6.49
C ASP A 53 9.17 4.40 6.32
N HIS A 54 8.64 3.43 7.08
CA HIS A 54 9.09 2.05 6.96
C HIS A 54 8.74 1.45 5.59
N PRO A 55 9.64 0.70 4.93
CA PRO A 55 9.39 0.12 3.59
C PRO A 55 8.08 -0.67 3.48
N SER A 56 7.74 -1.46 4.50
CA SER A 56 6.45 -2.20 4.54
C SER A 56 5.22 -1.28 4.56
N THR A 57 5.31 -0.13 5.23
CA THR A 57 4.23 0.88 5.23
C THR A 57 4.10 1.50 3.85
N LEU A 58 5.22 1.92 3.26
CA LEU A 58 5.26 2.53 1.92
C LEU A 58 4.75 1.56 0.83
N THR A 59 5.14 0.29 0.91
CA THR A 59 4.64 -0.76 0.02
C THR A 59 3.12 -0.93 0.14
N SER A 60 2.59 -0.91 1.37
CA SER A 60 1.15 -1.04 1.60
C SER A 60 0.38 0.18 1.07
N MET A 61 0.93 1.38 1.20
CA MET A 61 0.37 2.61 0.61
C MET A 61 0.36 2.58 -0.92
N ALA A 62 1.43 2.10 -1.56
CA ALA A 62 1.48 1.93 -3.02
C ALA A 62 0.47 0.88 -3.52
N ASN A 63 0.23 -0.19 -2.74
CA ASN A 63 -0.81 -1.16 -3.04
C ASN A 63 -2.22 -0.53 -2.97
N LEU A 64 -2.49 0.27 -1.94
CA LEU A 64 -3.76 1.00 -1.82
C LEU A 64 -3.96 2.01 -2.96
N ALA A 65 -2.92 2.73 -3.37
CA ALA A 65 -2.98 3.61 -4.54
C ALA A 65 -3.35 2.81 -5.81
N SER A 66 -2.78 1.61 -5.97
CA SER A 66 -3.16 0.72 -7.07
C SER A 66 -4.61 0.25 -6.98
N THR A 67 -5.13 -0.01 -5.79
CA THR A 67 -6.56 -0.35 -5.59
C THR A 67 -7.45 0.83 -6.00
N TYR A 68 -7.10 2.05 -5.60
CA TYR A 68 -7.81 3.27 -6.00
C TYR A 68 -7.83 3.48 -7.52
N ARG A 69 -6.70 3.29 -8.20
CA ARG A 69 -6.67 3.31 -9.68
C ARG A 69 -7.70 2.34 -10.30
N ASN A 70 -7.77 1.11 -9.79
CA ASN A 70 -8.72 0.11 -10.31
C ASN A 70 -10.18 0.44 -9.98
N GLN A 71 -10.44 1.26 -8.96
CA GLN A 71 -11.76 1.81 -8.65
C GLN A 71 -12.08 3.11 -9.42
N GLY A 72 -11.17 3.63 -10.26
CA GLY A 72 -11.32 4.92 -10.94
C GLY A 72 -11.11 6.15 -10.04
N ARG A 73 -10.59 5.94 -8.83
CA ARG A 73 -10.34 6.98 -7.82
C ARG A 73 -8.93 7.56 -7.98
N TRP A 74 -8.73 8.28 -9.06
CA TRP A 74 -7.40 8.75 -9.49
C TRP A 74 -6.78 9.76 -8.52
N GLU A 75 -7.57 10.68 -7.97
CA GLU A 75 -7.07 11.70 -7.04
C GLU A 75 -6.56 11.10 -5.72
N GLU A 76 -7.22 10.08 -5.18
CA GLU A 76 -6.76 9.40 -3.97
C GLU A 76 -5.51 8.54 -4.25
N ALA A 77 -5.43 7.92 -5.43
CA ALA A 77 -4.23 7.20 -5.86
C ALA A 77 -3.03 8.15 -5.97
N GLU A 78 -3.22 9.30 -6.62
CA GLU A 78 -2.19 10.34 -6.78
C GLU A 78 -1.65 10.81 -5.43
N LYS A 79 -2.53 11.17 -4.49
CA LYS A 79 -2.14 11.63 -3.15
C LYS A 79 -1.25 10.62 -2.43
N LEU A 80 -1.60 9.34 -2.50
CA LEU A 80 -0.81 8.27 -1.90
C LEU A 80 0.52 8.07 -2.60
N ASP A 81 0.54 8.01 -3.94
CA ASP A 81 1.77 7.83 -4.70
C ASP A 81 2.76 8.99 -4.44
N VAL A 82 2.29 10.24 -4.43
CA VAL A 82 3.11 11.42 -4.09
C VAL A 82 3.72 11.28 -2.70
N GLN A 83 2.91 10.93 -1.70
CA GLN A 83 3.40 10.74 -0.33
C GLN A 83 4.49 9.65 -0.24
N VAL A 84 4.33 8.55 -0.98
CA VAL A 84 5.32 7.47 -1.03
C VAL A 84 6.62 7.94 -1.70
N ILE A 85 6.53 8.70 -2.81
CA ILE A 85 7.71 9.25 -3.50
C ILE A 85 8.48 10.20 -2.60
N GLU A 86 7.81 11.16 -1.96
CA GLU A 86 8.46 12.14 -1.08
C GLU A 86 9.20 11.46 0.07
N THR A 87 8.56 10.46 0.68
CA THR A 87 9.14 9.70 1.79
C THR A 87 10.33 8.86 1.32
N SER A 88 10.18 8.12 0.22
CA SER A 88 11.25 7.28 -0.33
C SER A 88 12.45 8.10 -0.79
N LYS A 89 12.20 9.23 -1.47
CA LYS A 89 13.24 10.16 -1.90
C LYS A 89 14.02 10.73 -0.72
N THR A 90 13.34 11.07 0.37
CA THR A 90 13.98 11.60 1.58
C THR A 90 14.85 10.55 2.28
N LYS A 91 14.42 9.28 2.27
CA LYS A 91 15.08 8.20 3.05
C LYS A 91 16.13 7.42 2.28
N LEU A 92 15.88 7.18 1.00
CA LEU A 92 16.66 6.30 0.14
C LEU A 92 17.36 7.03 -1.01
N GLY A 93 16.93 8.26 -1.31
CA GLY A 93 17.42 9.05 -2.44
C GLY A 93 16.54 8.93 -3.68
N ALA A 94 16.75 9.86 -4.63
CA ALA A 94 15.94 9.95 -5.85
C ALA A 94 16.15 8.77 -6.81
N ASP A 95 17.38 8.26 -6.87
CA ASP A 95 17.78 7.20 -7.81
C ASP A 95 17.57 5.78 -7.25
N HIS A 96 17.04 5.67 -6.03
CA HIS A 96 16.79 4.37 -5.42
C HIS A 96 15.67 3.62 -6.17
N PRO A 97 15.80 2.29 -6.42
CA PRO A 97 14.79 1.52 -7.14
C PRO A 97 13.36 1.67 -6.62
N ASP A 98 13.19 1.75 -5.30
CA ASP A 98 11.86 1.96 -4.70
C ASP A 98 11.28 3.32 -5.05
N THR A 99 12.07 4.40 -4.99
CA THR A 99 11.65 5.74 -5.38
C THR A 99 11.25 5.77 -6.86
N LEU A 100 12.07 5.17 -7.73
CA LEU A 100 11.79 5.08 -9.16
C LEU A 100 10.52 4.28 -9.46
N THR A 101 10.29 3.19 -8.71
CA THR A 101 9.06 2.39 -8.82
C THR A 101 7.82 3.21 -8.44
N SER A 102 7.89 3.98 -7.36
CA SER A 102 6.81 4.87 -6.95
C SER A 102 6.55 5.98 -7.97
N MET A 103 7.60 6.55 -8.57
CA MET A 103 7.46 7.53 -9.67
C MET A 103 6.80 6.91 -10.90
N ALA A 104 7.14 5.67 -11.25
CA ALA A 104 6.48 4.96 -12.35
C ALA A 104 4.99 4.70 -12.07
N ASN A 105 4.63 4.39 -10.83
CA ASN A 105 3.23 4.25 -10.42
C ASN A 105 2.46 5.56 -10.57
N LEU A 106 3.02 6.68 -10.10
CA LEU A 106 2.43 8.01 -10.27
C LEU A 106 2.25 8.38 -11.75
N ALA A 107 3.25 8.11 -12.59
CA ALA A 107 3.14 8.33 -14.03
C ALA A 107 2.00 7.50 -14.66
N SER A 108 1.80 6.25 -14.19
CA SER A 108 0.65 5.45 -14.62
C SER A 108 -0.68 6.00 -14.12
N THR A 109 -0.73 6.61 -12.93
CA THR A 109 -1.91 7.29 -12.41
C THR A 109 -2.31 8.43 -13.35
N TYR A 110 -1.37 9.33 -13.69
CA TYR A 110 -1.66 10.44 -14.61
C TYR A 110 -2.04 9.99 -16.02
N ARG A 111 -1.35 8.97 -16.57
CA ARG A 111 -1.65 8.48 -17.93
C ARG A 111 -3.08 7.97 -18.08
N ASN A 112 -3.64 7.36 -17.04
CA ASN A 112 -4.97 6.77 -17.09
C ASN A 112 -6.07 7.75 -16.61
N GLN A 113 -5.69 8.91 -16.05
CA GLN A 113 -6.61 9.97 -15.65
C GLN A 113 -7.00 10.90 -16.81
N GLY A 114 -6.16 10.97 -17.86
CA GLY A 114 -6.43 11.69 -19.11
C GLY A 114 -7.02 10.81 -20.19
#